data_AF-A0A6J1MFU5-F1
#
_entry.id   AF-A0A6J1MFU5-F1
#
_cell.length_a   1.000
_cell.length_b   1.000
_cell.length_c   1.000
_cell.angle_alpha   90.00
_cell.angle_beta   90.00
_cell.angle_gamma   90.00
#
_symmetry.space_group_name_H-M   'P 1'
#
loop_
_entity.id
_entity.type
_entity.pdbx_description
1 polymer ?
#
loop_
_entity_poly.entity_id
_entity_poly.type
_entity_poly.pdbx_seq_one_letter_code
_entity_poly.pdbx_strand_id
1 'polypeptide(L)'
;MAINIFVNSKQLTTVTTNGISLKELNDIIEETTNLQPKEYYLTCNGKRLNEDIEFQHEIGSIHCILRHVGGKGGFGSMLRAIGAQIEKTTNREACRDLSGRRLRDINEEKRVRAWLEKKGEREREAEERKKRKIEKLLAVPKHEFKDDQYEEARAKLTEKVNDAFEEGLKQAKDAKTTSEVNTDTTKVVSSSSNISATIGTKRKGDTRTNAKVIKKKKGALWIDDNISGSDSDTDDSEIEADTKKSIKC
;
A
#
# COMPACT_ATOMS: atom_id res chain seq x y z
N MET A 1 -6.88 -27.48 -70.74
CA MET A 1 -6.36 -26.99 -69.43
C MET A 1 -6.48 -28.13 -68.42
N ALA A 2 -5.53 -28.26 -67.50
CA ALA A 2 -5.59 -29.27 -66.43
C ALA A 2 -6.30 -28.65 -65.22
N ILE A 3 -7.30 -29.34 -64.68
CA ILE A 3 -8.06 -28.90 -63.51
C ILE A 3 -7.65 -29.77 -62.33
N ASN A 4 -7.14 -29.13 -61.29
CA ASN A 4 -6.76 -29.80 -60.05
C ASN A 4 -7.97 -29.85 -59.11
N ILE A 5 -8.33 -31.06 -58.66
CA ILE A 5 -9.36 -31.28 -57.65
C ILE A 5 -8.68 -31.44 -56.30
N PHE A 6 -9.11 -30.66 -55.31
CA PHE A 6 -8.59 -30.68 -53.95
C PHE A 6 -9.68 -31.12 -52.96
N VAL A 7 -9.33 -31.97 -52.00
CA VAL A 7 -10.14 -32.17 -50.78
C VAL A 7 -9.39 -31.58 -49.60
N ASN A 8 -10.03 -30.64 -48.91
CA ASN A 8 -9.45 -29.80 -47.85
C ASN A 8 -8.20 -29.04 -48.29
N SER A 9 -7.07 -29.73 -48.39
CA SER A 9 -5.75 -29.18 -48.75
C SER A 9 -4.87 -30.19 -49.50
N LYS A 10 -5.41 -31.38 -49.82
CA LYS A 10 -4.70 -32.42 -50.57
C LYS A 10 -5.28 -32.48 -51.98
N GLN A 11 -4.40 -32.51 -52.97
CA GLN A 11 -4.78 -32.76 -54.35
C GLN A 11 -5.23 -34.21 -54.47
N LEU A 12 -6.47 -34.42 -54.88
CA LEU A 12 -7.03 -35.75 -55.14
C LEU A 12 -6.57 -36.24 -56.51
N THR A 13 -6.86 -35.46 -57.56
CA THR A 13 -6.66 -35.87 -58.94
C THR A 13 -6.57 -34.65 -59.84
N THR A 14 -5.78 -34.78 -60.90
CA THR A 14 -5.71 -33.81 -61.98
C THR A 14 -6.52 -34.35 -63.16
N VAL A 15 -7.63 -33.69 -63.47
CA VAL A 15 -8.45 -34.06 -64.62
C VAL A 15 -8.08 -33.15 -65.79
N THR A 16 -7.83 -33.74 -66.94
CA THR A 16 -7.45 -33.00 -68.14
C THR A 16 -8.54 -33.17 -69.17
N THR A 17 -9.47 -32.22 -69.30
CA THR A 17 -10.31 -32.12 -70.52
C THR A 17 -11.14 -30.84 -70.58
N ASN A 18 -11.46 -30.49 -71.83
CA ASN A 18 -12.34 -29.44 -72.27
C ASN A 18 -13.79 -29.85 -71.95
N GLY A 19 -14.53 -29.10 -71.14
CA GLY A 19 -15.97 -29.37 -71.02
C GLY A 19 -16.37 -30.48 -70.05
N ILE A 20 -15.90 -30.50 -68.80
CA ILE A 20 -16.30 -31.55 -67.84
C ILE A 20 -17.70 -31.25 -67.26
N SER A 21 -18.60 -32.23 -67.35
CA SER A 21 -19.92 -32.16 -66.74
C SER A 21 -19.86 -32.36 -65.22
N LEU A 22 -20.83 -31.80 -64.48
CA LEU A 22 -20.86 -31.93 -63.02
C LEU A 22 -21.04 -33.40 -62.58
N LYS A 23 -21.65 -34.24 -63.43
CA LYS A 23 -21.84 -35.67 -63.20
C LYS A 23 -20.52 -36.43 -63.25
N GLU A 24 -19.73 -36.22 -64.30
CA GLU A 24 -18.39 -36.84 -64.43
C GLU A 24 -17.47 -36.48 -63.26
N LEU A 25 -17.52 -35.22 -62.80
CA LEU A 25 -16.77 -34.81 -61.62
C LEU A 25 -17.20 -35.56 -60.36
N ASN A 26 -18.50 -35.80 -60.19
CA ASN A 26 -18.99 -36.56 -59.04
C ASN A 26 -18.60 -38.03 -59.14
N ASP A 27 -18.69 -38.64 -60.32
CA ASP A 27 -18.30 -40.05 -60.54
C ASP A 27 -16.81 -40.25 -60.24
N ILE A 28 -15.93 -39.36 -60.71
CA ILE A 28 -14.49 -39.41 -60.41
C ILE A 28 -14.22 -39.27 -58.90
N ILE A 29 -14.96 -38.40 -58.22
CA ILE A 29 -14.83 -38.22 -56.77
C ILE A 29 -15.35 -39.45 -56.03
N GLU A 30 -16.45 -40.03 -56.46
CA GLU A 30 -17.03 -41.23 -55.87
C GLU A 30 -16.11 -42.44 -56.05
N GLU A 31 -15.52 -42.65 -57.23
CA GLU A 31 -14.54 -43.72 -57.47
C GLU A 31 -13.28 -43.57 -56.61
N THR A 32 -12.80 -42.35 -56.43
CA THR A 32 -11.53 -42.10 -55.71
C THR A 32 -11.70 -42.04 -54.19
N THR A 33 -12.85 -41.59 -53.69
CA THR A 33 -13.04 -41.30 -52.26
C THR A 33 -14.21 -42.04 -51.63
N ASN A 34 -15.03 -42.72 -52.43
CA ASN A 34 -16.25 -43.42 -52.00
C ASN A 34 -17.24 -42.52 -51.23
N LEU A 35 -17.19 -41.21 -51.50
CA LEU A 35 -18.03 -40.19 -50.89
C LEU A 35 -19.30 -39.99 -51.73
N GLN A 36 -20.45 -39.91 -51.06
CA GLN A 36 -21.72 -39.66 -51.75
C GLN A 36 -21.87 -38.17 -52.08
N PRO A 37 -22.50 -37.78 -53.21
CA PRO A 37 -22.70 -36.37 -53.59
C PRO A 37 -23.42 -35.50 -52.54
N LYS A 38 -24.18 -36.13 -51.63
CA LYS A 38 -24.88 -35.45 -50.53
C LYS A 38 -23.96 -35.07 -49.37
N GLU A 39 -22.78 -35.67 -49.29
CA GLU A 39 -21.82 -35.48 -48.20
C GLU A 39 -20.79 -34.40 -48.50
N TYR A 40 -20.76 -33.87 -49.73
CA TYR A 40 -19.83 -32.80 -50.10
C TYR A 40 -20.51 -31.73 -50.96
N TYR A 41 -19.77 -30.67 -51.26
CA TYR A 41 -20.09 -29.73 -52.33
C TYR A 41 -18.81 -29.21 -52.95
N LEU A 42 -18.89 -28.87 -54.23
CA LEU A 42 -17.75 -28.39 -55.00
C LEU A 42 -17.76 -26.86 -55.05
N THR A 43 -16.57 -26.28 -54.96
CA THR A 43 -16.36 -24.85 -55.10
C THR A 43 -15.24 -24.57 -56.09
N CYS A 44 -15.43 -23.56 -56.94
CA CYS A 44 -14.41 -23.05 -57.84
C CYS A 44 -14.34 -21.54 -57.67
N ASN A 45 -13.14 -20.99 -57.45
CA ASN A 45 -12.92 -19.56 -57.23
C ASN A 45 -13.86 -18.95 -56.16
N GLY A 46 -14.17 -19.71 -55.11
CA GLY A 46 -15.05 -19.29 -54.01
C GLY A 46 -16.56 -19.36 -54.28
N LYS A 47 -17.01 -19.76 -55.47
CA LYS A 47 -18.42 -19.97 -55.80
C LYS A 47 -18.78 -21.46 -55.79
N ARG A 48 -20.01 -21.79 -55.39
CA ARG A 48 -20.52 -23.17 -55.43
C ARG A 48 -20.90 -23.55 -56.87
N LEU A 49 -20.52 -24.76 -57.26
CA LEU A 49 -20.88 -25.34 -58.56
C LEU A 49 -22.25 -26.02 -58.43
N ASN A 50 -23.25 -25.49 -59.14
CA ASN A 50 -24.62 -26.02 -59.14
C ASN A 50 -25.12 -26.44 -60.53
N GLU A 51 -24.52 -25.93 -61.61
CA GLU A 51 -24.94 -26.14 -63.00
C GLU A 51 -23.76 -26.61 -63.85
N ASP A 52 -24.07 -27.15 -65.03
CA ASP A 52 -23.08 -27.53 -66.03
C ASP A 52 -22.14 -26.34 -66.29
N ILE A 53 -20.84 -26.60 -66.22
CA ILE A 53 -19.82 -25.57 -66.21
C ILE A 53 -19.76 -24.99 -67.63
N GLU A 54 -20.46 -23.88 -67.90
CA GLU A 54 -20.22 -23.13 -69.13
C GLU A 54 -18.96 -22.27 -68.94
N PHE A 55 -17.88 -22.75 -69.56
CA PHE A 55 -16.51 -22.28 -69.45
C PHE A 55 -16.36 -20.86 -70.03
N GLN A 56 -16.55 -19.83 -69.20
CA GLN A 56 -16.26 -18.46 -69.63
C GLN A 56 -14.95 -17.88 -69.11
N HIS A 57 -14.35 -18.36 -68.01
CA HIS A 57 -13.00 -17.93 -67.61
C HIS A 57 -12.22 -19.00 -66.82
N GLU A 58 -10.89 -18.96 -66.99
CA GLU A 58 -9.82 -19.83 -66.47
C GLU A 58 -10.14 -20.56 -65.14
N ILE A 59 -10.29 -21.88 -65.23
CA ILE A 59 -10.49 -22.75 -64.06
C ILE A 59 -9.11 -23.12 -63.51
N GLY A 60 -8.74 -22.50 -62.38
CA GLY A 60 -7.46 -22.81 -61.72
C GLY A 60 -7.52 -24.03 -60.80
N SER A 61 -8.61 -24.21 -60.04
CA SER A 61 -8.75 -25.32 -59.08
C SER A 61 -10.19 -25.53 -58.59
N ILE A 62 -10.58 -26.79 -58.40
CA ILE A 62 -11.86 -27.18 -57.80
C ILE A 62 -11.58 -27.71 -56.39
N HIS A 63 -12.28 -27.17 -55.40
CA HIS A 63 -12.22 -27.64 -54.02
C HIS A 63 -13.50 -28.40 -53.65
N CYS A 64 -13.34 -29.66 -53.29
CA CYS A 64 -14.35 -30.50 -52.67
C CYS A 64 -14.34 -30.29 -51.16
N ILE A 65 -15.47 -29.81 -50.63
CA ILE A 65 -15.66 -29.48 -49.23
C ILE A 65 -16.70 -30.42 -48.64
N LEU A 66 -16.31 -31.14 -47.60
CA LEU A 66 -17.20 -32.05 -46.86
C LEU A 66 -18.27 -31.27 -46.10
N ARG A 67 -19.51 -31.76 -46.19
CA ARG A 67 -20.65 -31.29 -45.42
C ARG A 67 -20.60 -31.96 -44.06
N HIS A 68 -20.21 -31.19 -43.06
CA HIS A 68 -20.38 -31.62 -41.68
C HIS A 68 -21.84 -31.44 -41.25
N VAL A 69 -22.43 -32.50 -40.66
CA VAL A 69 -23.71 -32.47 -39.96
C VAL A 69 -23.58 -31.69 -38.64
N GLY A 70 -23.29 -30.39 -38.74
CA GLY A 70 -23.05 -29.52 -37.60
C GLY A 70 -24.07 -28.39 -37.52
N GLY A 71 -24.74 -28.28 -36.37
CA GLY A 71 -25.48 -27.09 -36.01
C GLY A 71 -24.49 -25.95 -35.75
N LYS A 72 -24.38 -24.98 -36.67
CA LYS A 72 -23.55 -23.77 -36.54
C LYS A 72 -24.04 -22.79 -35.45
N GLY A 73 -24.69 -23.31 -34.39
CA GLY A 73 -25.41 -22.55 -33.37
C GLY A 73 -24.70 -22.45 -32.03
N GLY A 74 -23.63 -23.20 -31.79
CA GLY A 74 -22.91 -23.19 -30.51
C GLY A 74 -22.29 -21.83 -30.17
N PHE A 75 -21.62 -21.20 -31.13
CA PHE A 75 -20.98 -19.90 -30.90
C PHE A 75 -22.01 -18.78 -30.63
N GLY A 76 -23.10 -18.71 -31.43
CA GLY A 76 -24.14 -17.71 -31.23
C GLY A 76 -24.98 -17.92 -29.97
N SER A 77 -25.22 -19.16 -29.57
CA SER A 77 -25.89 -19.47 -28.28
C SER A 77 -24.99 -19.15 -27.09
N MET A 78 -23.69 -19.46 -27.18
CA MET A 78 -22.69 -19.06 -26.19
C MET A 78 -22.61 -17.53 -26.05
N LEU A 79 -22.58 -16.79 -27.16
CA LEU A 79 -22.62 -15.32 -27.09
C LEU A 79 -23.91 -14.79 -26.47
N ARG A 80 -25.08 -15.41 -26.72
CA ARG A 80 -26.33 -15.05 -26.04
C ARG A 80 -26.31 -15.35 -24.55
N ALA A 81 -25.76 -16.50 -24.15
CA ALA A 81 -25.63 -16.89 -22.74
C ALA A 81 -24.70 -15.93 -21.99
N ILE A 82 -23.53 -15.62 -22.57
CA ILE A 82 -22.57 -14.67 -22.01
C ILE A 82 -23.16 -13.26 -21.98
N GLY A 83 -23.81 -12.84 -23.06
CA GLY A 83 -24.45 -11.52 -23.15
C GLY A 83 -25.60 -11.31 -22.17
N ALA A 84 -26.29 -12.38 -21.76
CA ALA A 84 -27.31 -12.32 -20.71
C ALA A 84 -26.72 -12.17 -19.30
N GLN A 85 -25.47 -12.63 -19.10
CA GLN A 85 -24.78 -12.57 -17.81
C GLN A 85 -23.97 -11.29 -17.64
N ILE A 86 -23.57 -10.63 -18.74
CA ILE A 86 -22.84 -9.37 -18.70
C ILE A 86 -23.85 -8.22 -18.56
N GLU A 87 -23.93 -7.67 -17.34
CA GLU A 87 -24.58 -6.39 -17.13
C GLU A 87 -23.83 -5.27 -17.86
N LYS A 88 -24.53 -4.20 -18.25
CA LYS A 88 -23.91 -3.06 -18.92
C LYS A 88 -22.81 -2.49 -18.03
N THR A 89 -21.56 -2.61 -18.48
CA THR A 89 -20.41 -2.06 -17.78
C THR A 89 -20.58 -0.55 -17.60
N THR A 90 -20.42 -0.06 -16.38
CA THR A 90 -20.48 1.39 -16.06
C THR A 90 -19.17 2.12 -16.39
N ASN A 91 -18.12 1.39 -16.79
CA ASN A 91 -16.85 1.97 -17.20
C ASN A 91 -17.00 2.70 -18.54
N ARG A 92 -16.92 4.03 -18.51
CA ARG A 92 -16.97 4.93 -19.67
C ARG A 92 -15.57 5.41 -20.12
N GLU A 93 -14.49 4.84 -19.58
CA GLU A 93 -13.12 5.29 -19.87
C GLU A 93 -12.71 5.04 -21.32
N ALA A 94 -13.34 4.06 -21.98
CA ALA A 94 -13.13 3.76 -23.39
C ALA A 94 -13.80 4.78 -24.33
N CYS A 95 -14.75 5.58 -23.83
CA CYS A 95 -15.41 6.62 -24.61
C CYS A 95 -14.43 7.72 -25.00
N ARG A 96 -14.67 8.33 -26.16
CA ARG A 96 -13.93 9.50 -26.64
C ARG A 96 -14.73 10.77 -26.37
N ASP A 97 -14.02 11.86 -26.12
CA ASP A 97 -14.58 13.21 -26.09
C ASP A 97 -14.74 13.80 -27.51
N LEU A 98 -15.35 14.99 -27.59
CA LEU A 98 -15.53 15.71 -28.86
C LEU A 98 -14.21 16.14 -29.51
N SER A 99 -13.12 16.22 -28.74
CA SER A 99 -11.76 16.42 -29.24
C SER A 99 -11.08 15.14 -29.72
N GLY A 100 -11.73 13.98 -29.61
CA GLY A 100 -11.22 12.69 -30.06
C GLY A 100 -10.26 11.98 -29.08
N ARG A 101 -10.08 12.53 -27.88
CA ARG A 101 -9.25 11.97 -26.81
C ARG A 101 -10.08 11.00 -25.95
N ARG A 102 -9.46 9.96 -25.37
CA ARG A 102 -10.18 9.01 -24.51
C ARG A 102 -10.36 9.58 -23.10
N LEU A 103 -11.49 9.25 -22.46
CA LEU A 103 -11.76 9.64 -21.07
C LEU A 103 -10.71 9.06 -20.09
N ARG A 104 -10.12 7.91 -20.41
CA ARG A 104 -9.00 7.32 -19.68
C ARG A 104 -7.85 8.32 -19.50
N ASP A 105 -7.34 8.87 -20.59
CA ASP A 105 -6.16 9.73 -20.59
C ASP A 105 -6.42 11.02 -19.77
N ILE A 106 -7.63 11.55 -19.87
CA ILE A 106 -8.06 12.74 -19.13
C ILE A 106 -8.11 12.46 -17.63
N ASN A 107 -8.63 11.30 -17.24
CA ASN A 107 -8.70 10.93 -15.83
C ASN A 107 -7.29 10.66 -15.26
N GLU A 108 -6.42 10.04 -16.05
CA GLU A 108 -5.02 9.82 -15.69
C GLU A 108 -4.28 11.14 -15.49
N GLU A 109 -4.44 12.11 -16.39
CA GLU A 109 -3.86 13.45 -16.22
C GLU A 109 -4.38 14.16 -14.97
N LYS A 110 -5.69 14.09 -14.70
CA LYS A 110 -6.28 14.66 -13.48
C LYS A 110 -5.69 14.01 -12.23
N ARG A 111 -5.54 12.68 -12.24
CA ARG A 111 -4.94 11.93 -11.13
C ARG A 111 -3.49 12.32 -10.91
N VAL A 112 -2.71 12.47 -11.99
CA VAL A 112 -1.30 12.91 -11.91
C VAL A 112 -1.23 14.34 -11.38
N ARG A 113 -2.07 15.27 -11.87
CA ARG A 113 -2.12 16.65 -11.39
C ARG A 113 -2.45 16.73 -9.90
N ALA A 114 -3.50 16.05 -9.47
CA ALA A 114 -3.89 16.00 -8.06
C ALA A 114 -2.79 15.39 -7.17
N TRP A 115 -2.06 14.40 -7.68
CA TRP A 115 -0.93 13.82 -6.95
C TRP A 115 0.24 14.80 -6.82
N LEU A 116 0.57 15.57 -7.86
CA LEU A 116 1.59 16.62 -7.79
C LEU A 116 1.20 17.73 -6.81
N GLU A 117 -0.06 18.21 -6.86
CA GLU A 117 -0.57 19.23 -5.94
C GLU A 117 -0.48 18.74 -4.48
N LYS A 118 -0.93 17.50 -4.23
CA LYS A 118 -0.86 16.88 -2.89
C LYS A 118 0.59 16.63 -2.44
N LYS A 119 1.54 16.46 -3.35
CA LYS A 119 2.97 16.31 -3.02
C LYS A 119 3.53 17.61 -2.43
N GLY A 120 3.18 18.77 -2.99
CA GLY A 120 3.60 20.08 -2.48
C GLY A 120 3.08 20.36 -1.06
N GLU A 121 1.80 20.08 -0.80
CA GLU A 121 1.21 20.20 0.53
C GLU A 121 1.87 19.25 1.55
N ARG A 122 2.11 17.98 1.15
CA ARG A 122 2.77 17.00 2.01
C ARG A 122 4.21 17.40 2.36
N GLU A 123 4.94 17.98 1.42
CA GLU A 123 6.31 18.46 1.65
C GLU A 123 6.33 19.66 2.60
N ARG A 124 5.43 20.63 2.42
CA ARG A 124 5.27 21.77 3.34
C ARG A 124 4.92 21.31 4.76
N GLU A 125 3.97 20.40 4.90
CA GLU A 125 3.59 19.86 6.22
C GLU A 125 4.76 19.09 6.86
N ALA A 126 5.50 18.30 6.08
CA ALA A 126 6.68 17.59 6.57
C ALA A 126 7.78 18.56 7.02
N GLU A 127 8.01 19.66 6.29
CA GLU A 127 8.94 20.71 6.68
C GLU A 127 8.51 21.42 7.97
N GLU A 128 7.22 21.75 8.12
CA GLU A 128 6.70 22.36 9.35
C GLU A 128 6.83 21.40 10.54
N ARG A 129 6.52 20.12 10.36
CA ARG A 129 6.71 19.10 11.40
C ARG A 129 8.19 18.98 11.78
N LYS A 130 9.11 19.01 10.81
CA LYS A 130 10.57 19.01 11.07
C LYS A 130 10.99 20.26 11.84
N LYS A 131 10.55 21.45 11.44
CA LYS A 131 10.85 22.71 12.15
C LYS A 131 10.34 22.68 13.59
N ARG A 132 9.10 22.26 13.82
CA ARG A 132 8.53 22.11 15.18
C ARG A 132 9.31 21.11 16.04
N LYS A 133 9.77 19.99 15.47
CA LYS A 133 10.63 19.02 16.18
C LYS A 133 11.97 19.64 16.56
N ILE A 134 12.61 20.34 15.63
CA ILE A 134 13.89 21.03 15.85
C ILE A 134 13.74 22.11 16.93
N GLU A 135 12.69 22.93 16.87
CA GLU A 135 12.39 23.97 17.87
C GLU A 135 12.14 23.36 19.27
N LYS A 136 11.40 22.25 19.35
CA LYS A 136 11.18 21.53 20.62
C LYS A 136 12.48 20.96 21.20
N LEU A 137 13.39 20.48 20.35
CA LEU A 137 14.69 19.95 20.79
C LEU A 137 15.67 21.07 21.18
N LEU A 138 15.60 22.23 20.52
CA LEU A 138 16.41 23.42 20.84
C LEU A 138 15.92 24.15 22.08
N ALA A 139 14.64 24.05 22.41
CA ALA A 139 14.11 24.64 23.64
C ALA A 139 14.75 23.96 24.85
N VAL A 140 15.51 24.74 25.64
CA VAL A 140 16.11 24.27 26.89
C VAL A 140 14.99 23.70 27.78
N PRO A 141 15.13 22.48 28.32
CA PRO A 141 14.15 21.90 29.23
C PRO A 141 13.89 22.85 30.39
N LYS A 142 12.68 23.42 30.44
CA LYS A 142 12.24 24.22 31.58
C LYS A 142 11.93 23.26 32.72
N HIS A 143 12.93 22.97 33.54
CA HIS A 143 12.73 22.25 34.79
C HIS A 143 12.15 23.23 35.81
N GLU A 144 10.84 23.20 35.98
CA GLU A 144 10.17 23.88 37.08
C GLU A 144 10.25 22.94 38.31
N PHE A 145 11.13 23.27 39.25
CA PHE A 145 11.23 22.60 40.54
C PHE A 145 10.04 23.04 41.40
N LYS A 146 8.96 22.26 41.36
CA LYS A 146 7.77 22.42 42.22
C LYS A 146 7.71 21.22 43.14
N ASP A 147 8.07 21.42 44.39
CA ASP A 147 7.98 20.41 45.44
C ASP A 147 7.28 21.05 46.64
N ASP A 148 6.02 20.65 46.85
CA ASP A 148 5.15 21.19 47.90
C ASP A 148 5.77 21.00 49.28
N GLN A 149 6.49 19.88 49.51
CA GLN A 149 7.14 19.62 50.80
C GLN A 149 8.30 20.58 51.05
N TYR A 150 9.05 20.92 50.00
CA TYR A 150 10.15 21.87 50.07
C TYR A 150 9.65 23.30 50.28
N GLU A 151 8.57 23.69 49.60
CA GLU A 151 7.94 25.01 49.76
C GLU A 151 7.37 25.19 51.17
N GLU A 152 6.67 24.18 51.69
CA GLU A 152 6.21 24.18 53.09
C GLU A 152 7.37 24.19 54.08
N ALA A 153 8.43 23.42 53.83
CA ALA A 153 9.61 23.40 54.69
C ALA A 153 10.30 24.77 54.70
N ARG A 154 10.35 25.47 53.57
CA ARG A 154 10.90 26.82 53.46
C ARG A 154 10.05 27.84 54.24
N ALA A 155 8.72 27.75 54.15
CA ALA A 155 7.81 28.61 54.93
C ALA A 155 7.95 28.35 56.44
N LYS A 156 7.95 27.07 56.84
CA LYS A 156 8.16 26.65 58.24
C LYS A 156 9.55 27.04 58.75
N LEU A 157 10.58 27.05 57.89
CA LEU A 157 11.92 27.50 58.26
C LEU A 157 11.94 28.99 58.58
N THR A 158 11.25 29.82 57.79
CA THR A 158 11.17 31.27 58.06
C THR A 158 10.48 31.59 59.39
N GLU A 159 9.44 30.83 59.75
CA GLU A 159 8.76 30.96 61.04
C GLU A 159 9.67 30.53 62.20
N LYS A 160 10.31 29.36 62.09
CA LYS A 160 11.25 28.86 63.11
C LYS A 160 12.42 29.81 63.37
N VAL A 161 12.94 30.48 62.34
CA VAL A 161 14.01 31.47 62.49
C VAL A 161 13.54 32.69 63.26
N ASN A 162 12.33 33.18 62.98
CA ASN A 162 11.74 34.30 63.71
C ASN A 162 11.45 33.92 65.17
N ASP A 163 10.89 32.75 65.43
CA ASP A 163 10.61 32.25 66.78
C ASP A 163 11.90 32.12 67.60
N ALA A 164 12.94 31.51 67.03
CA ALA A 164 14.24 31.39 67.69
C ALA A 164 14.88 32.76 67.98
N PHE A 165 14.67 33.74 67.10
CA PHE A 165 15.14 35.11 67.33
C PHE A 165 14.37 35.80 68.47
N GLU A 166 13.05 35.62 68.54
CA GLU A 166 12.24 36.13 69.65
C GLU A 166 12.59 35.46 70.99
N GLU A 167 12.80 34.15 71.00
CA GLU A 167 13.24 33.42 72.19
C GLU A 167 14.65 33.86 72.61
N GLY A 168 15.56 34.09 71.67
CA GLY A 168 16.87 34.64 71.94
C GLY A 168 16.80 36.05 72.55
N LEU A 169 15.89 36.91 72.05
CA LEU A 169 15.66 38.23 72.62
C LEU A 169 15.00 38.17 74.00
N LYS A 170 14.10 37.22 74.25
CA LYS A 170 13.49 36.99 75.57
C LYS A 170 14.53 36.47 76.55
N GLN A 171 15.31 35.46 76.20
CA GLN A 171 16.43 34.97 77.03
C GLN A 171 17.49 36.04 77.28
N ALA A 172 17.76 36.94 76.32
CA ALA A 172 18.66 38.07 76.56
C ALA A 172 18.06 39.12 77.51
N LYS A 173 16.73 39.25 77.57
CA LYS A 173 16.02 40.09 78.56
C LYS A 173 15.92 39.41 79.92
N ASP A 174 15.69 38.11 79.95
CA ASP A 174 15.62 37.30 81.16
C ASP A 174 17.01 37.16 81.79
N ALA A 175 18.06 36.95 80.99
CA ALA A 175 19.45 37.00 81.42
C ALA A 175 19.85 38.39 81.91
N LYS A 176 19.21 39.47 81.44
CA LYS A 176 19.38 40.83 81.99
C LYS A 176 18.63 41.06 83.32
N THR A 177 17.60 40.27 83.63
CA THR A 177 16.84 40.37 84.90
C THR A 177 17.27 39.35 85.94
N THR A 178 17.94 38.26 85.55
CA THR A 178 18.63 37.32 86.46
C THR A 178 20.10 37.68 86.71
N SER A 179 20.65 38.69 86.01
CA SER A 179 21.98 39.25 86.25
C SER A 179 21.97 40.48 87.18
N GLU A 180 21.24 40.42 88.30
CA GLU A 180 21.42 41.36 89.43
C GLU A 180 21.72 40.66 90.77
N VAL A 181 21.86 39.33 90.81
CA VAL A 181 22.38 38.61 92.00
C VAL A 181 23.29 37.46 91.59
N ASN A 182 24.56 37.80 91.31
CA ASN A 182 25.76 37.19 91.90
C ASN A 182 26.98 37.52 91.04
N THR A 183 27.85 38.32 91.65
CA THR A 183 29.23 38.61 91.29
C THR A 183 30.08 37.35 91.45
N ASP A 184 30.75 36.91 90.39
CA ASP A 184 32.21 37.09 90.24
C ASP A 184 32.89 36.05 89.34
N THR A 185 33.54 36.61 88.33
CA THR A 185 34.87 36.22 87.80
C THR A 185 35.05 34.90 87.05
N THR A 186 34.97 35.07 85.72
CA THR A 186 36.03 34.77 84.74
C THR A 186 36.44 33.32 84.41
N LYS A 187 36.18 32.97 83.14
CA LYS A 187 37.12 32.53 82.08
C LYS A 187 37.92 31.25 82.41
N VAL A 188 38.05 30.22 81.56
CA VAL A 188 38.23 30.21 80.11
C VAL A 188 38.08 28.75 79.63
N VAL A 189 37.22 28.54 78.64
CA VAL A 189 37.42 27.79 77.39
C VAL A 189 38.26 26.49 77.43
N SER A 190 37.52 25.38 77.35
CA SER A 190 37.53 24.36 76.28
C SER A 190 38.85 23.95 75.63
N SER A 191 39.14 22.64 75.64
CA SER A 191 39.57 21.93 74.42
C SER A 191 39.67 20.41 74.67
N SER A 192 38.69 19.65 74.21
CA SER A 192 38.83 18.22 73.97
C SER A 192 37.71 17.75 73.07
N SER A 193 38.03 17.51 71.80
CA SER A 193 37.85 16.19 71.15
C SER A 193 37.91 16.32 69.64
N ASN A 194 39.04 15.91 69.08
CA ASN A 194 39.16 15.47 67.70
C ASN A 194 38.20 14.30 67.46
N ILE A 195 37.36 14.37 66.44
CA ILE A 195 36.79 13.16 65.82
C ILE A 195 36.88 13.32 64.30
N SER A 196 37.99 12.80 63.77
CA SER A 196 38.05 12.28 62.41
C SER A 196 37.26 10.96 62.37
N ALA A 197 36.23 10.89 61.54
CA ALA A 197 35.59 9.62 61.22
C ALA A 197 35.32 9.53 59.71
N THR A 198 36.32 9.01 59.02
CA THR A 198 36.20 8.31 57.76
C THR A 198 35.19 7.17 57.87
N ILE A 199 34.20 7.08 56.98
CA ILE A 199 33.60 5.79 56.58
C ILE A 199 33.21 5.90 55.10
N GLY A 200 34.06 5.32 54.25
CA GLY A 200 33.65 4.79 52.96
C GLY A 200 33.25 3.34 53.14
N THR A 201 32.11 2.95 52.60
CA THR A 201 31.72 1.54 52.50
C THR A 201 31.52 1.16 51.03
N LYS A 202 32.56 0.53 50.46
CA LYS A 202 32.43 -0.43 49.36
C LYS A 202 31.70 -1.66 49.87
N ARG A 203 30.72 -2.17 49.11
CA ARG A 203 30.33 -3.58 49.19
C ARG A 203 30.51 -4.23 47.82
N LYS A 204 31.37 -5.25 47.82
CA LYS A 204 31.53 -6.30 46.81
C LYS A 204 30.94 -7.57 47.43
N GLY A 205 30.19 -8.34 46.67
CA GLY A 205 29.63 -9.61 47.15
C GLY A 205 28.80 -10.31 46.08
N ASP A 206 29.50 -11.11 45.28
CA ASP A 206 29.03 -12.00 44.22
C ASP A 206 28.39 -13.26 44.84
N THR A 207 27.31 -13.81 44.26
CA THR A 207 27.14 -15.27 44.15
C THR A 207 26.10 -15.62 43.07
N ARG A 208 26.46 -16.67 42.34
CA ARG A 208 25.89 -17.17 41.09
C ARG A 208 24.85 -18.25 41.35
N THR A 209 23.81 -18.32 40.54
CA THR A 209 23.11 -19.58 40.21
C THR A 209 22.74 -19.61 38.73
N ASN A 210 23.11 -20.72 38.08
CA ASN A 210 22.96 -21.06 36.65
C ASN A 210 21.50 -21.02 36.14
N ALA A 211 21.28 -20.55 34.91
CA ALA A 211 20.86 -21.39 33.77
C ALA A 211 20.47 -20.59 32.49
N LYS A 212 20.82 -21.19 31.34
CA LYS A 212 20.19 -21.13 29.99
C LYS A 212 20.54 -20.00 28.98
N VAL A 213 21.52 -20.34 28.13
CA VAL A 213 21.60 -20.26 26.64
C VAL A 213 20.93 -19.08 25.88
N ILE A 214 21.70 -18.36 25.03
CA ILE A 214 21.56 -18.24 23.54
C ILE A 214 22.22 -16.93 22.98
N LYS A 215 23.23 -17.16 22.11
CA LYS A 215 23.70 -16.44 20.89
C LYS A 215 23.96 -14.91 20.85
N LYS A 216 25.26 -14.61 20.62
CA LYS A 216 25.91 -13.64 19.69
C LYS A 216 25.15 -12.36 19.26
N LYS A 217 25.79 -11.19 19.43
CA LYS A 217 26.53 -10.47 18.35
C LYS A 217 27.24 -9.23 18.90
N LYS A 218 28.43 -8.96 18.34
CA LYS A 218 29.26 -7.78 18.59
C LYS A 218 28.56 -6.53 18.05
N GLY A 219 28.61 -5.44 18.81
CA GLY A 219 28.15 -4.13 18.40
C GLY A 219 28.99 -3.59 17.24
N ALA A 220 28.30 -3.22 16.16
CA ALA A 220 28.78 -2.26 15.19
C ALA A 220 28.14 -0.92 15.56
N LEU A 221 28.98 -0.04 16.07
CA LEU A 221 28.70 1.33 16.42
C LEU A 221 29.06 2.18 15.20
N TRP A 222 28.17 2.32 14.22
CA TRP A 222 28.22 3.40 13.23
C TRP A 222 26.80 3.80 12.87
N ILE A 223 26.53 5.08 13.03
CA ILE A 223 25.28 5.77 12.68
C ILE A 223 25.23 5.86 11.16
N ASP A 224 24.39 5.04 10.53
CA ASP A 224 24.05 5.18 9.12
C ASP A 224 22.75 5.99 8.98
N ASP A 225 22.84 7.00 8.12
CA ASP A 225 21.82 7.96 7.69
C ASP A 225 20.56 7.29 7.09
N ASN A 226 19.71 6.73 7.94
CA ASN A 226 18.38 6.26 7.54
C ASN A 226 17.28 6.87 8.41
N ILE A 227 17.20 8.21 8.41
CA ILE A 227 16.05 8.96 8.97
C ILE A 227 14.94 9.23 7.93
N SER A 228 14.87 8.41 6.87
CA SER A 228 13.64 8.30 6.07
C SER A 228 12.68 7.30 6.73
N GLY A 229 12.23 7.63 7.94
CA GLY A 229 11.11 6.94 8.58
C GLY A 229 9.83 7.21 7.79
N SER A 230 9.50 6.27 6.90
CA SER A 230 8.17 6.10 6.33
C SER A 230 7.23 5.65 7.44
N ASP A 231 6.67 6.60 8.20
CA ASP A 231 5.59 6.33 9.14
C ASP A 231 4.29 6.20 8.36
N SER A 232 3.82 4.96 8.26
CA SER A 232 2.60 4.57 7.59
C SER A 232 1.47 4.60 8.62
N ASP A 233 0.97 5.80 8.93
CA ASP A 233 -0.27 5.93 9.70
C ASP A 233 -1.46 5.61 8.77
N THR A 234 -2.10 4.48 9.07
CA THR A 234 -3.35 4.03 8.42
C THR A 234 -4.50 4.72 9.15
N ASP A 235 -4.99 5.84 8.63
CA ASP A 235 -6.21 6.47 9.12
C ASP A 235 -7.43 5.74 8.53
N ASP A 236 -8.02 4.89 9.36
CA ASP A 236 -9.34 4.29 9.18
C ASP A 236 -10.40 5.39 9.29
N SER A 237 -10.98 5.78 8.15
CA SER A 237 -12.05 6.79 8.11
C SER A 237 -13.39 6.10 7.91
N GLU A 238 -14.22 6.25 8.94
CA GLU A 238 -15.57 5.71 9.05
C GLU A 238 -16.45 6.14 7.87
N ILE A 239 -17.23 5.17 7.38
CA ILE A 239 -18.21 5.30 6.32
C ILE A 239 -19.44 6.03 6.88
N GLU A 240 -19.64 7.30 6.51
CA GLU A 240 -20.91 8.01 6.71
C GLU A 240 -21.89 7.68 5.57
N ALA A 241 -23.06 7.18 5.96
CA ALA A 241 -24.08 6.60 5.11
C ALA A 241 -25.05 7.64 4.53
N ASP A 242 -25.40 7.44 3.26
CA ASP A 242 -26.68 7.71 2.60
C ASP A 242 -27.53 8.93 3.04
N THR A 243 -27.61 9.92 2.14
CA THR A 243 -28.87 10.67 1.92
C THR A 243 -29.34 10.52 0.48
N LYS A 244 -30.18 9.50 0.24
CA LYS A 244 -31.00 9.38 -0.97
C LYS A 244 -32.06 10.47 -0.96
N LYS A 245 -31.94 11.46 -1.86
CA LYS A 245 -33.07 12.31 -2.26
C LYS A 245 -33.74 11.69 -3.47
N SER A 246 -34.85 11.01 -3.23
CA SER A 246 -35.81 10.60 -4.26
C SER A 246 -36.44 11.86 -4.87
N ILE A 247 -36.23 12.10 -6.16
CA ILE A 247 -37.10 12.97 -6.94
C ILE A 247 -38.01 12.06 -7.74
N LYS A 248 -39.29 12.10 -7.40
CA LYS A 248 -40.40 11.48 -8.11
C LYS A 248 -41.31 12.62 -8.57
N CYS A 249 -41.43 12.79 -9.88
CA CYS A 249 -42.61 13.14 -10.67
C CYS A 249 -42.13 13.29 -12.11
#